data_AF-A0A2E8RD17-F1
#
_entry.id   AF-A0A2E8RD17-F1
#
_cell.length_a   1.000
_cell.length_b   1.000
_cell.length_c   1.000
_cell.angle_alpha   90.00
_cell.angle_beta   90.00
_cell.angle_gamma   90.00
#
_symmetry.space_group_name_H-M   'P 1'
#
loop_
_entity.id
_entity.type
_entity.pdbx_description
1 polymer ?
#
loop_
_entity_poly.entity_id
_entity_poly.type
_entity_poly.pdbx_seq_one_letter_code
_entity_poly.pdbx_strand_id
1 'polypeptide(L)' 'MPKISLDMPNELLDDLKLHVGDEHKFVSVADAIRTACRKMLDQLDEVDLRHGRTKGE' A
#
# COMPACT_ATOMS: atom_id res chain seq x y z
N MET A 1 12.71 -3.26 -10.19
CA MET A 1 11.95 -3.00 -8.94
C MET A 1 12.80 -3.47 -7.77
N PRO A 2 13.05 -2.62 -6.76
CA PRO A 2 13.76 -3.05 -5.55
C PRO A 2 12.94 -4.15 -4.86
N LYS A 3 13.62 -5.19 -4.37
CA LYS A 3 12.99 -6.24 -3.58
C LYS A 3 13.10 -5.88 -2.11
N ILE A 4 11.98 -5.96 -1.40
CA ILE A 4 11.90 -5.74 0.04
C ILE A 4 11.46 -7.08 0.64
N SER A 5 12.16 -7.53 1.68
CA SER A 5 11.75 -8.69 2.48
C SER A 5 11.27 -8.18 3.84
N LEU A 6 10.17 -8.72 4.31
CA LEU A 6 9.56 -8.35 5.59
C LEU A 6 8.91 -9.58 6.21
N ASP A 7 8.85 -9.62 7.54
CA ASP A 7 8.13 -10.64 8.29
C ASP A 7 6.75 -10.10 8.69
N MET A 8 5.70 -10.89 8.46
CA MET A 8 4.31 -10.52 8.75
C MET A 8 3.55 -11.72 9.31
N PRO A 9 2.58 -11.51 10.22
CA PRO A 9 1.65 -12.54 10.63
C PRO A 9 0.91 -13.14 9.43
N ASN A 10 0.75 -14.47 9.42
CA ASN A 10 0.07 -15.18 8.33
C ASN A 10 -1.37 -14.72 8.15
N GLU A 11 -2.07 -14.40 9.24
CA GLU A 11 -3.47 -13.93 9.21
C GLU A 11 -3.64 -12.71 8.30
N LEU A 12 -2.71 -11.74 8.35
CA LEU A 12 -2.78 -10.55 7.50
C LEU A 12 -2.51 -10.87 6.04
N LEU A 13 -1.62 -11.83 5.76
CA LEU A 13 -1.37 -12.27 4.39
C LEU A 13 -2.59 -12.98 3.82
N ASP A 14 -3.29 -13.77 4.63
CA ASP A 14 -4.48 -14.49 4.22
C ASP A 14 -5.66 -13.53 4.00
N ASP A 15 -5.83 -12.52 4.86
CA ASP A 15 -6.80 -11.43 4.65
C ASP A 15 -6.53 -10.66 3.34
N LEU A 16 -5.26 -10.37 3.04
CA LEU A 16 -4.90 -9.74 1.77
C LEU A 16 -5.22 -10.63 0.56
N LYS A 17 -5.01 -11.94 0.68
CA LYS A 17 -5.32 -12.90 -0.39
C LYS A 17 -6.82 -13.01 -0.65
N LEU A 18 -7.69 -12.82 0.34
CA LEU A 18 -9.15 -12.77 0.13
C LEU A 18 -9.57 -11.64 -0.82
N HIS A 19 -8.71 -10.65 -1.04
CA HIS A 19 -8.96 -9.52 -1.94
C HIS A 19 -8.15 -9.59 -3.25
N VAL A 20 -7.43 -10.69 -3.48
CA VAL A 20 -6.54 -10.89 -4.63
C VAL A 20 -7.04 -12.04 -5.50
N GLY A 21 -7.06 -11.84 -6.81
CA GLY A 21 -7.49 -12.83 -7.79
C GLY A 21 -8.12 -12.17 -9.01
N ASP A 22 -8.29 -12.94 -10.09
CA ASP A 22 -8.74 -12.40 -11.40
C ASP A 22 -10.13 -11.74 -11.35
N GLU A 23 -11.00 -12.18 -10.44
CA GLU A 23 -12.33 -11.59 -10.20
C GLU A 23 -12.37 -10.59 -9.03
N HIS A 24 -11.23 -10.31 -8.41
CA HIS A 24 -11.12 -9.48 -7.22
C HIS A 24 -10.45 -8.13 -7.51
N LYS A 25 -10.36 -7.26 -6.49
CA LYS A 25 -9.86 -5.88 -6.65
C LYS A 25 -8.38 -5.78 -7.07
N PHE A 26 -7.58 -6.82 -6.85
CA PHE A 26 -6.15 -6.82 -7.09
C PHE A 26 -5.70 -8.08 -7.85
N VAL A 27 -4.82 -7.91 -8.83
CA VAL A 27 -4.30 -9.02 -9.66
C VAL A 27 -3.33 -9.91 -8.88
N SER A 28 -2.58 -9.33 -7.93
CA SER A 28 -1.65 -10.08 -7.08
C SER A 28 -1.49 -9.41 -5.71
N VAL A 29 -0.95 -10.14 -4.73
CA VAL A 29 -0.62 -9.58 -3.41
C VAL A 29 0.36 -8.41 -3.55
N ALA A 30 1.33 -8.52 -4.46
CA ALA A 30 2.26 -7.42 -4.75
C ALA A 30 1.54 -6.17 -5.28
N ASP A 31 0.48 -6.36 -6.07
CA ASP A 31 -0.32 -5.26 -6.60
C ASP A 31 -1.18 -4.59 -5.53
N ALA A 32 -1.78 -5.39 -4.65
CA ALA A 32 -2.49 -4.92 -3.47
C ALA A 32 -1.59 -4.08 -2.56
N ILE A 33 -0.39 -4.58 -2.25
CA ILE A 33 0.59 -3.88 -1.40
C ILE A 33 1.03 -2.56 -2.06
N ARG A 34 1.35 -2.56 -3.36
CA ARG A 34 1.75 -1.33 -4.07
C ARG A 34 0.65 -0.27 -4.03
N THR A 35 -0.59 -0.68 -4.24
CA THR A 35 -1.75 0.22 -4.23
C THR A 35 -2.00 0.78 -2.83
N ALA A 36 -1.91 -0.07 -1.80
CA ALA A 36 -2.06 0.35 -0.41
C ALA A 36 -0.97 1.35 0.00
N CYS A 37 0.30 1.08 -0.33
CA CYS A 37 1.40 2.00 -0.06
C CYS A 37 1.21 3.34 -0.77
N ARG A 38 0.75 3.35 -2.03
CA ARG A 38 0.46 4.59 -2.76
C ARG A 38 -0.61 5.41 -2.05
N LYS A 39 -1.75 4.79 -1.72
CA LYS A 39 -2.85 5.47 -1.00
C LYS A 39 -2.42 6.02 0.35
N MET A 40 -1.59 5.28 1.09
CA MET A 40 -1.08 5.75 2.38
C MET A 40 -0.18 6.98 2.20
N LEU A 41 0.72 6.97 1.21
CA LEU A 41 1.58 8.12 0.92
C LEU A 41 0.77 9.33 0.45
N ASP A 42 -0.20 9.13 -0.45
CA ASP A 42 -1.08 10.21 -0.92
C ASP A 42 -1.85 10.85 0.25
N GLN A 43 -2.32 10.05 1.21
CA GLN A 43 -2.97 10.56 2.43
C GLN A 43 -2.01 11.36 3.32
N LEU A 44 -0.77 10.91 3.46
CA LEU A 44 0.24 11.65 4.23
C LEU A 44 0.59 12.98 3.54
N ASP A 45 0.70 12.99 2.22
CA ASP A 45 0.95 14.20 1.43
C ASP A 45 -0.22 15.19 1.58
N GLU A 46 -1.46 14.72 1.56
CA GLU A 46 -2.64 15.57 1.82
C GLU A 46 -2.62 16.19 3.23
N VAL A 47 -2.20 15.43 4.24
CA VAL A 47 -2.08 15.91 5.61
C VAL A 47 -0.95 16.94 5.72
N ASP A 48 0.20 16.67 5.11
CA ASP A 48 1.34 17.59 5.12
C ASP A 48 1.00 18.91 4.42
N LEU A 49 0.27 18.87 3.29
CA LEU A 49 -0.25 20.06 2.61
C LEU A 49 -1.18 20.89 3.51
N ARG A 50 -2.10 20.25 4.24
CA ARG A 50 -3.03 20.94 5.15
C ARG A 50 -2.31 21.58 6.34
N HIS A 51 -1.20 20.99 6.79
CA HIS A 51 -0.41 21.51 7.89
C HIS A 51 0.67 22.52 7.42
N GLY A 52 0.69 22.90 6.14
CA GLY A 52 1.68 23.83 5.59
C GLY A 52 3.11 23.28 5.56
N ARG A 53 3.27 21.95 5.70
CA ARG A 53 4.55 21.24 5.60
C ARG A 53 4.81 20.88 4.15
N THR A 54 4.87 21.88 3.27
CA THR A 54 5.32 21.65 1.90
C THR A 54 6.81 21.29 1.98
N LYS A 55 7.15 20.01 1.80
CA LYS A 55 8.53 19.65 1.46
C LYS A 55 8.88 20.37 0.17
N GLY A 56 9.80 21.31 0.25
CA GLY A 56 10.48 21.83 -0.93
C GLY A 56 11.20 20.69 -1.63
N GLU A 57 11.02 20.67 -2.96
CA GLU A 57 11.80 20.01 -4.02
C GLU A 57 12.14 18.52 -3.88
#